data_AF-A0A347U7P4-F1
#
_entry.id   AF-A0A347U7P4-F1
#
_cell.length_a   1.000
_cell.length_b   1.000
_cell.length_c   1.000
_cell.angle_alpha   90.00
_cell.angle_beta   90.00
_cell.angle_gamma   90.00
#
_symmetry.space_group_name_H-M   'P 1'
#
loop_
_entity.id
_entity.type
_entity.pdbx_description
1 polymer ?
#
loop_
_entity_poly.entity_id
_entity_poly.type
_entity_poly.pdbx_seq_one_letter_code
_entity_poly.pdbx_strand_id
1 'polypeptide(L)'
;MENLQNRKKEIIQQIGEDRLKKLKFSKLLKLIIFEIEELMVYWTVRQVNKMVCEVFDINISEPLFYRFCLKNLKKDEISKPIKRDKIEEGVSQNRDTKKEEIATLNEEELSAIAMFNSKID
;
A
#
# COMPACT_ATOMS: atom_id res chain seq x y z
N MET A 1 -11.75 -1.40 -5.52
CA MET A 1 -12.47 -2.59 -5.01
C MET A 1 -13.40 -3.19 -6.04
N GLU A 2 -14.20 -2.39 -6.75
CA GLU A 2 -15.13 -2.88 -7.78
C GLU A 2 -14.45 -3.73 -8.86
N ASN A 3 -13.28 -3.32 -9.36
CA ASN A 3 -12.54 -4.10 -10.36
C ASN A 3 -12.19 -5.52 -9.87
N LEU A 4 -11.67 -5.64 -8.65
CA LEU A 4 -11.31 -6.94 -8.04
C LEU A 4 -12.54 -7.86 -7.85
N GLN A 5 -13.69 -7.29 -7.47
CA GLN A 5 -14.93 -8.05 -7.35
C GLN A 5 -15.48 -8.51 -8.70
N ASN A 6 -15.43 -7.65 -9.72
CA ASN A 6 -15.84 -8.00 -11.08
C ASN A 6 -14.93 -9.11 -11.63
N ARG A 7 -13.63 -9.00 -11.41
CA ARG A 7 -12.67 -10.05 -11.80
C ARG A 7 -12.96 -11.39 -11.12
N LYS A 8 -13.31 -11.39 -9.84
CA LYS A 8 -13.76 -12.62 -9.14
C LYS A 8 -14.97 -13.25 -9.84
N LYS A 9 -15.98 -12.45 -10.21
CA LYS A 9 -17.18 -12.95 -10.92
C LYS A 9 -16.83 -13.57 -12.27
N GLU A 10 -15.96 -12.92 -13.05
CA GLU A 10 -15.47 -13.45 -14.32
C GLU A 10 -14.76 -14.80 -14.17
N ILE A 11 -13.87 -14.91 -13.18
CA ILE A 11 -13.16 -16.17 -12.92
C ILE A 11 -14.16 -17.26 -12.53
N ILE A 12 -15.13 -16.95 -11.66
CA ILE A 12 -16.19 -17.89 -11.27
C ILE A 12 -17.00 -18.35 -12.48
N GLN A 13 -17.33 -17.46 -13.43
CA GLN A 13 -18.03 -17.85 -14.65
C GLN A 13 -17.20 -18.79 -15.53
N GLN A 14 -15.87 -18.62 -15.59
CA GLN A 14 -15.01 -19.42 -16.45
C GLN A 14 -14.68 -20.81 -15.88
N ILE A 15 -14.42 -20.90 -14.57
CA ILE A 15 -13.95 -22.15 -13.95
C ILE A 15 -14.90 -22.73 -12.90
N GLY A 16 -15.92 -21.99 -12.49
CA GLY A 16 -16.82 -22.35 -11.39
C GLY A 16 -16.23 -22.01 -10.01
N GLU A 17 -17.12 -21.74 -9.06
CA GLU A 17 -16.73 -21.32 -7.69
C GLU A 17 -15.94 -22.41 -6.95
N ASP A 18 -16.31 -23.69 -7.11
CA ASP A 18 -15.64 -24.81 -6.47
C ASP A 18 -14.18 -24.96 -6.92
N ARG A 19 -13.91 -24.70 -8.21
CA ARG A 19 -12.54 -24.76 -8.73
C ARG A 19 -11.72 -23.58 -8.28
N LEU A 20 -12.33 -22.40 -8.14
CA LEU A 20 -11.69 -21.22 -7.59
C LEU A 20 -11.24 -21.47 -6.14
N LYS A 21 -12.10 -22.06 -5.29
CA LYS A 21 -11.77 -22.39 -3.89
C LYS A 21 -10.62 -23.40 -3.75
N LYS A 22 -10.47 -24.30 -4.72
CA LYS A 22 -9.39 -25.31 -4.76
C LYS A 22 -8.11 -24.79 -5.43
N LEU A 23 -8.10 -23.56 -5.93
CA LEU A 23 -6.98 -23.01 -6.67
C LEU A 23 -5.82 -22.68 -5.71
N LYS A 24 -4.59 -23.06 -6.10
CA LYS A 24 -3.39 -22.66 -5.35
C LYS A 24 -3.28 -21.13 -5.35
N PHE A 25 -2.91 -20.55 -4.21
CA PHE A 25 -2.76 -19.09 -4.06
C PHE A 25 -1.85 -18.47 -5.13
N SER A 26 -0.74 -19.11 -5.46
CA SER A 26 0.17 -18.60 -6.50
C SER A 26 -0.47 -18.50 -7.89
N LYS A 27 -1.41 -19.39 -8.22
CA LYS A 27 -2.16 -19.31 -9.48
C LYS A 27 -3.22 -18.23 -9.41
N LEU A 28 -3.95 -18.15 -8.29
CA LEU A 28 -4.95 -17.12 -8.06
C LEU A 28 -4.34 -15.72 -8.18
N LEU A 29 -3.26 -15.46 -7.43
CA LEU A 29 -2.57 -14.17 -7.45
C LEU A 29 -2.06 -13.78 -8.84
N LYS A 30 -1.67 -14.75 -9.68
CA LYS A 30 -1.30 -14.48 -11.08
C LYS A 30 -2.50 -14.11 -11.97
N LEU A 31 -3.68 -14.68 -11.70
CA LEU A 31 -4.89 -14.36 -12.46
C LEU A 31 -5.40 -12.94 -12.21
N ILE A 32 -5.08 -12.40 -11.02
CA ILE A 32 -5.49 -11.07 -10.57
C ILE A 32 -4.31 -10.09 -10.47
N ILE A 33 -3.20 -10.38 -11.19
CA ILE A 33 -1.96 -9.61 -11.07
C ILE A 33 -2.17 -8.13 -11.44
N PHE A 34 -2.95 -7.87 -12.49
CA PHE A 34 -3.22 -6.51 -12.97
C PHE A 34 -4.06 -5.72 -11.96
N GLU A 35 -5.06 -6.36 -11.37
CA GLU A 35 -5.89 -5.74 -10.34
C GLU A 35 -5.07 -5.47 -9.06
N ILE A 36 -4.08 -6.32 -8.75
CA ILE A 36 -3.13 -6.06 -7.66
C ILE A 36 -2.25 -4.85 -7.99
N GLU A 37 -1.70 -4.74 -9.20
CA GLU A 37 -0.91 -3.58 -9.65
C GLU A 37 -1.71 -2.28 -9.53
N GLU A 38 -2.93 -2.26 -10.08
CA GLU A 38 -3.81 -1.08 -10.00
C GLU A 38 -4.11 -0.67 -8.55
N LEU A 39 -4.36 -1.64 -7.66
CA LEU A 39 -4.61 -1.35 -6.25
C LEU A 39 -3.37 -0.81 -5.54
N MET A 40 -2.17 -1.28 -5.92
CA MET A 40 -0.92 -0.85 -5.32
C MET A 40 -0.54 0.60 -5.64
N VAL A 41 -1.13 1.21 -6.66
CA VAL A 41 -0.98 2.65 -6.95
C VAL A 41 -1.52 3.51 -5.79
N TYR A 42 -2.58 3.06 -5.12
CA TYR A 42 -3.31 3.85 -4.11
C TYR A 42 -3.16 3.30 -2.70
N TRP A 43 -2.88 2.00 -2.56
CA TRP A 43 -2.91 1.28 -1.30
C TRP A 43 -1.57 0.61 -1.01
N THR A 44 -1.24 0.50 0.28
CA THR A 44 -0.05 -0.26 0.69
C THR A 44 -0.22 -1.75 0.44
N VAL A 45 0.89 -2.47 0.23
CA VAL A 45 0.89 -3.94 0.03
C VAL A 45 0.08 -4.67 1.09
N ARG A 46 0.16 -4.22 2.35
CA ARG A 46 -0.59 -4.78 3.48
C ARG A 46 -2.11 -4.61 3.32
N GLN A 47 -2.55 -3.43 2.88
CA GLN A 47 -3.97 -3.17 2.63
C GLN A 47 -4.47 -3.98 1.43
N VAL A 48 -3.69 -4.05 0.35
CA VAL A 48 -4.04 -4.85 -0.82
C VAL A 48 -4.14 -6.34 -0.46
N ASN A 49 -3.21 -6.85 0.36
CA ASN A 49 -3.29 -8.23 0.86
C ASN A 49 -4.60 -8.51 1.59
N LYS A 50 -5.02 -7.62 2.51
CA LYS A 50 -6.31 -7.75 3.21
C LYS A 50 -7.50 -7.74 2.25
N MET A 51 -7.53 -6.79 1.31
CA MET A 51 -8.59 -6.70 0.30
C MET A 51 -8.69 -7.96 -0.55
N VAL A 52 -7.56 -8.51 -1.00
CA VAL A 52 -7.53 -9.77 -1.77
C VAL A 52 -8.03 -10.94 -0.91
N CYS A 53 -7.58 -11.03 0.34
CA CYS A 53 -8.03 -12.08 1.26
C CYS A 53 -9.54 -12.01 1.51
N GLU A 54 -10.08 -10.81 1.74
CA GLU A 54 -11.51 -10.57 1.95
C GLU A 54 -12.34 -10.89 0.69
N VAL A 55 -11.93 -10.40 -0.49
CA VAL A 55 -12.70 -10.61 -1.72
C VAL A 55 -12.71 -12.08 -2.11
N PHE A 56 -11.58 -12.78 -2.00
CA PHE A 56 -11.49 -14.18 -2.42
C PHE A 56 -11.82 -15.19 -1.31
N ASP A 57 -12.10 -14.73 -0.10
CA ASP A 57 -12.32 -15.57 1.08
C ASP A 57 -11.16 -16.57 1.29
N ILE A 58 -9.94 -16.03 1.31
CA ILE A 58 -8.71 -16.80 1.46
C ILE A 58 -7.83 -16.20 2.56
N ASN A 59 -6.93 -17.02 3.09
CA ASN A 59 -5.98 -16.58 4.10
C ASN A 59 -4.54 -16.70 3.56
N ILE A 60 -4.05 -15.62 2.95
CA ILE A 60 -2.66 -15.52 2.50
C ILE A 60 -1.90 -14.64 3.48
N SER A 61 -0.82 -15.15 4.06
CA SER A 61 0.00 -14.37 4.97
C SER A 61 0.68 -13.18 4.27
N GLU A 62 0.76 -12.05 4.98
CA GLU A 62 1.41 -10.84 4.47
C GLU A 62 2.83 -11.10 3.92
N PRO A 63 3.70 -11.90 4.57
CA PRO A 63 5.04 -12.19 4.04
C PRO A 63 5.03 -12.95 2.71
N LEU A 64 4.09 -13.89 2.52
CA LEU A 64 3.95 -14.64 1.27
C LEU A 64 3.46 -13.73 0.16
N PHE A 65 2.48 -12.88 0.45
CA PHE A 65 1.96 -11.91 -0.49
C PHE A 65 3.03 -10.89 -0.90
N TYR A 66 3.77 -10.34 0.07
CA TYR A 66 4.87 -9.41 -0.18
C TYR A 66 5.97 -10.03 -1.06
N ARG A 67 6.38 -11.27 -0.77
CA ARG A 67 7.34 -12.01 -1.62
C ARG A 67 6.82 -12.26 -3.02
N PHE A 68 5.51 -12.47 -3.18
CA PHE A 68 4.88 -12.58 -4.48
C PHE A 68 4.95 -11.25 -5.24
N CYS A 69 4.55 -10.14 -4.60
CA CYS A 69 4.60 -8.80 -5.18
C CYS A 69 6.02 -8.46 -5.67
N LEU A 70 7.04 -8.64 -4.83
CA LEU A 70 8.45 -8.37 -5.17
C LEU A 70 8.96 -9.14 -6.38
N LYS A 71 8.41 -10.34 -6.64
CA LYS A 71 8.85 -11.19 -7.75
C LYS A 71 8.13 -10.91 -9.06
N ASN A 72 6.90 -10.39 -9.00
CA ASN A 72 6.00 -10.34 -10.16
C ASN A 72 5.60 -8.92 -10.56
N LEU A 73 5.68 -7.94 -9.66
CA LEU A 73 5.35 -6.54 -9.94
C LEU A 73 6.64 -5.75 -10.19
N LYS A 74 6.57 -4.73 -11.04
CA LYS A 74 7.72 -3.86 -11.35
C LYS A 74 8.20 -3.14 -10.07
N LYS A 75 9.53 -3.10 -9.89
CA LYS A 75 10.19 -2.61 -8.66
C LYS A 75 9.87 -1.16 -8.28
N ASP A 76 9.44 -0.35 -9.25
CA ASP A 76 9.27 1.10 -9.08
C ASP A 76 8.03 1.48 -8.24
N GLU A 77 7.08 0.56 -8.07
CA GLU A 77 5.83 0.82 -7.32
C GLU A 77 5.87 0.31 -5.87
N ILE A 78 6.60 -0.78 -5.60
CA ILE A 78 6.65 -1.40 -4.26
C ILE A 78 7.43 -0.54 -3.25
N SER A 79 8.38 0.27 -3.74
CA SER A 79 9.38 0.97 -2.93
C SER A 79 9.05 2.42 -2.62
N LYS A 80 7.92 2.96 -3.10
CA LYS A 80 7.50 4.33 -2.76
C LYS A 80 6.72 4.30 -1.44
N PRO A 81 7.29 4.79 -0.32
CA PRO A 81 6.46 5.07 0.85
C PRO A 81 5.44 6.14 0.45
N ILE A 82 4.17 5.75 0.41
CA ILE A 82 3.06 6.70 0.36
C ILE A 82 3.23 7.60 1.58
N LYS A 83 3.62 8.86 1.36
CA LYS A 83 3.64 9.90 2.40
C LYS A 83 2.19 10.05 2.87
N ARG A 84 1.84 9.37 3.96
CA ARG A 84 0.59 9.63 4.67
C ARG A 84 0.83 10.88 5.50
N ASP A 85 0.10 11.94 5.18
CA ASP A 85 -0.01 13.11 6.05
C ASP A 85 -0.41 12.62 7.46
N LYS A 86 0.44 12.93 8.43
CA LYS A 86 0.26 12.53 9.83
C LYS A 86 -0.91 13.31 10.42
N ILE A 87 -1.98 12.60 10.76
CA ILE A 87 -2.87 13.00 11.85
C ILE A 87 -2.11 12.68 13.15
N GLU A 88 -1.85 13.71 13.94
CA GLU A 88 -1.30 13.61 15.29
C GLU A 88 -2.29 12.89 16.22
N GLU A 89 -1.80 11.96 17.05
CA GLU A 89 -2.00 11.95 18.51
C GLU A 89 -1.30 10.74 19.17
N GLY A 90 -0.46 11.00 20.17
CA GLY A 90 -0.42 10.18 21.39
C GLY A 90 0.73 9.16 21.62
N VAL A 91 1.85 9.63 22.20
CA VAL A 91 2.65 9.04 23.32
C VAL A 91 3.22 7.59 23.14
N SER A 92 4.49 7.43 22.75
CA SER A 92 5.74 7.28 23.55
C SER A 92 6.09 5.87 24.06
N GLN A 93 7.20 5.28 23.57
CA GLN A 93 8.33 4.79 24.40
C GLN A 93 9.47 4.15 23.56
N ASN A 94 10.58 4.89 23.46
CA ASN A 94 12.02 4.56 23.41
C ASN A 94 12.51 3.17 22.92
N ARG A 95 13.42 3.15 21.92
CA ARG A 95 14.89 3.01 22.14
C ARG A 95 15.69 2.92 20.81
N ASP A 96 16.71 3.78 20.75
CA ASP A 96 18.07 3.61 20.20
C ASP A 96 18.29 3.24 18.72
N THR A 97 18.68 4.22 17.88
CA THR A 97 20.10 4.51 17.51
C THR A 97 20.19 5.25 16.15
N LYS A 98 20.96 6.35 16.13
CA LYS A 98 21.49 7.12 14.98
C LYS A 98 20.49 7.87 14.08
N LYS A 99 20.29 9.15 14.43
CA LYS A 99 19.58 10.16 13.64
C LYS A 99 20.58 10.84 12.69
N GLU A 100 20.40 10.58 11.40
CA GLU A 100 20.96 11.35 10.29
C GLU A 100 20.44 12.80 10.38
N GLU A 101 21.30 13.76 10.05
CA GLU A 101 21.05 15.21 10.16
C GLU A 101 19.75 15.62 9.44
N ILE A 102 18.80 16.17 10.22
CA ILE A 102 17.71 16.96 9.67
C ILE A 102 18.15 18.41 9.88
N ALA A 103 18.51 19.10 8.79
CA ALA A 103 18.77 20.53 8.83
C ALA A 103 17.53 21.23 9.40
N THR A 104 17.67 21.78 10.60
CA THR A 104 16.65 22.59 11.26
C THR A 104 16.87 24.01 10.78
N LEU A 105 15.92 24.54 10.01
CA LEU A 105 15.94 25.93 9.58
C LEU A 105 15.89 26.84 10.82
N ASN A 106 16.66 27.93 10.79
CA ASN A 106 16.85 28.79 11.96
C ASN A 106 15.71 29.81 12.12
N GLU A 107 15.68 30.50 13.26
CA GLU A 107 14.64 31.49 13.61
C GLU A 107 14.57 32.66 12.61
N GLU A 108 15.69 33.02 11.97
CA GLU A 108 15.74 34.07 10.94
C GLU A 108 15.03 33.62 9.65
N GLU A 109 15.21 32.37 9.23
CA GLU A 109 14.53 31.79 8.06
C GLU A 109 13.02 31.64 8.29
N LEU A 110 12.60 31.29 9.52
CA LEU A 110 11.18 31.26 9.90
C LEU A 110 10.57 32.67 9.92
N SER A 111 11.30 33.68 10.39
CA SER A 111 10.84 35.07 10.38
C SER A 111 10.70 35.63 8.95
N ALA A 112 11.60 35.24 8.04
CA ALA A 112 11.53 35.66 6.64
C ALA A 112 10.27 35.10 5.93
N ILE A 113 9.90 33.85 6.23
CA ILE A 113 8.67 33.22 5.70
C ILE A 113 7.42 33.91 6.26
N ALA A 114 7.42 34.27 7.54
CA ALA A 114 6.30 34.96 8.17
C ALA A 114 6.07 36.38 7.58
N MET A 115 7.14 37.13 7.28
CA MET A 115 7.02 38.45 6.66
C MET A 115 6.49 38.39 5.21
N PHE A 116 6.84 37.35 4.46
CA PHE A 116 6.37 37.18 3.07
C PHE A 116 4.85 36.94 2.98
N ASN A 117 4.26 36.27 3.98
CA ASN A 117 2.83 35.97 4.02
C ASN A 117 1.96 37.12 4.53
N SER A 118 2.56 38.20 5.07
CA SER A 118 1.83 39.35 5.60
C SER A 118 1.53 40.43 4.55
N LYS A 119 1.81 40.19 3.27
CA LYS A 119 1.68 41.20 2.19
C LYS A 119 0.71 40.79 1.08
N ILE A 120 -0.35 40.08 1.45
CA ILE A 120 -1.52 39.87 0.61
C ILE A 120 -2.69 40.58 1.29
N ASP A 121 -2.79 41.88 1.02
CA ASP A 121 -4.03 42.66 0.99
C ASP A 121 -3.98 43.53 -0.27
#